data_AF-A0AAW8F8Q8-F1
#
_entry.id   AF-A0AAW8F8Q8-F1
#
_cell.length_a   1.000
_cell.length_b   1.000
_cell.length_c   1.000
_cell.angle_alpha   90.00
_cell.angle_beta   90.00
_cell.angle_gamma   90.00
#
_symmetry.space_group_name_H-M   'P 1'
#
loop_
_entity.id
_entity.type
_entity.pdbx_description
1 polymer ?
#
loop_
_entity_poly.entity_id
_entity_poly.type
_entity_poly.pdbx_seq_one_letter_code
_entity_poly.pdbx_strand_id
1 'polypeptide(L)'
;MRNALRIGTLTLLVLFGPALAGCGSVGERRSDAESAAAGFERLLRADDPNGLCEALAPETRSELEESEEASCERTIASQKIPVGGTTHRVDLYGRQARIVLDTDTLFLSLFPDGWKVVAAGCTPRPGRPYQCTLQGG
;
A
#
# COMPACT_ATOMS: atom_id res chain seq x y z
N MET A 1 55.42 50.37 20.23
CA MET A 1 54.04 50.85 20.07
C MET A 1 53.25 49.77 19.32
N ARG A 2 52.24 49.18 19.97
CA ARG A 2 51.03 48.49 19.41
C ARG A 2 51.27 47.19 18.61
N ASN A 3 51.19 46.02 19.24
CA ASN A 3 49.99 45.15 19.37
C ASN A 3 49.25 44.86 18.05
N ALA A 4 49.25 43.61 17.60
CA ALA A 4 48.11 42.68 17.77
C ALA A 4 48.27 41.43 16.88
N LEU A 5 48.69 40.31 17.48
CA LEU A 5 48.43 38.98 16.93
C LEU A 5 46.92 38.72 17.04
N ARG A 6 46.23 38.53 15.92
CA ARG A 6 44.85 38.04 15.92
C ARG A 6 44.84 36.52 15.91
N ILE A 7 44.50 35.99 17.08
CA ILE A 7 44.21 34.58 17.35
C ILE A 7 42.90 34.25 16.61
N GLY A 8 43.00 33.53 15.50
CA GLY A 8 41.87 33.02 14.73
C GLY A 8 41.13 31.97 15.53
N THR A 9 39.89 32.29 15.86
CA THR A 9 39.00 31.60 16.81
C THR A 9 38.56 30.22 16.32
N LEU A 10 38.58 29.26 17.25
CA LEU A 10 38.05 27.89 17.24
C LEU A 10 36.99 27.58 16.16
N THR A 11 37.28 26.60 15.31
CA THR A 11 36.32 25.91 14.44
C THR A 11 35.24 25.23 15.29
N LEU A 12 34.03 25.76 15.20
CA LEU A 12 32.82 25.31 15.88
C LEU A 12 32.47 23.87 15.47
N LEU A 13 32.19 23.01 16.45
CA LEU A 13 31.72 21.63 16.27
C LEU A 13 30.51 21.56 15.33
N VAL A 14 30.65 20.79 14.24
CA VAL A 14 29.51 20.30 13.45
C VAL A 14 28.88 19.14 14.21
N LEU A 15 27.84 19.44 14.99
CA LEU A 15 26.97 18.48 15.65
C LEU A 15 25.53 18.77 15.23
N PHE A 16 25.07 18.20 14.12
CA PHE A 16 23.64 18.11 13.82
C PHE A 16 23.32 16.84 13.03
N GLY A 17 23.07 15.77 13.77
CA GLY A 17 22.37 14.55 13.38
C GLY A 17 21.92 13.87 14.68
N PRO A 18 20.70 13.31 14.79
CA PRO A 18 20.02 12.55 13.74
C PRO A 18 18.58 13.05 13.42
N ALA A 19 18.16 12.87 12.17
CA ALA A 19 16.75 12.91 11.79
C ALA A 19 16.05 11.67 12.37
N LEU A 20 15.24 11.84 13.41
CA LEU A 20 14.52 10.74 14.06
C LEU A 20 13.01 10.99 14.06
N ALA A 21 12.31 9.99 13.50
CA ALA A 21 10.91 9.64 13.65
C ALA A 21 9.87 10.54 12.96
N GLY A 22 9.66 10.24 11.67
CA GLY A 22 8.49 10.69 10.93
C GLY A 22 7.21 10.07 11.50
N CYS A 23 6.33 10.92 12.04
CA CYS A 23 4.90 10.65 11.96
C CYS A 23 4.56 10.66 10.47
N GLY A 24 4.53 9.49 9.83
CA GLY A 24 4.09 9.34 8.44
C GLY A 24 2.78 10.10 8.25
N SER A 25 2.83 11.18 7.48
CA SER A 25 1.72 12.12 7.40
C SER A 25 0.49 11.42 6.81
N VAL A 26 -0.71 11.94 7.06
CA VAL A 26 -1.93 11.42 6.41
C VAL A 26 -1.79 11.47 4.89
N GLY A 27 -1.12 12.50 4.36
CA GLY A 27 -0.85 12.66 2.92
C GLY A 27 0.10 11.60 2.37
N GLU A 28 1.19 11.30 3.09
CA GLU A 28 2.15 10.26 2.72
C GLU A 28 1.47 8.88 2.69
N ARG A 29 0.76 8.52 3.76
CA ARG A 29 0.01 7.26 3.81
C ARG A 29 -1.04 7.13 2.71
N ARG A 30 -1.68 8.25 2.32
CA ARG A 30 -2.64 8.29 1.21
C ARG A 30 -1.93 8.00 -0.11
N SER A 31 -0.82 8.68 -0.36
CA SER A 31 0.00 8.49 -1.57
C SER A 31 0.55 7.07 -1.66
N ASP A 32 0.97 6.49 -0.54
CA ASP A 32 1.48 5.11 -0.50
C ASP A 32 0.38 4.09 -0.77
N ALA A 33 -0.83 4.29 -0.22
CA ALA A 33 -1.99 3.44 -0.49
C ALA A 33 -2.38 3.49 -1.98
N GLU A 34 -2.39 4.69 -2.56
CA GLU A 34 -2.64 4.88 -3.99
C GLU A 34 -1.56 4.22 -4.86
N SER A 35 -0.30 4.31 -4.46
CA SER A 35 0.83 3.68 -5.15
C SER A 35 0.75 2.15 -5.10
N ALA A 36 0.35 1.58 -3.95
CA ALA A 36 0.13 0.15 -3.80
C ALA A 36 -1.02 -0.34 -4.67
N ALA A 37 -2.14 0.38 -4.72
CA ALA A 37 -3.26 0.09 -5.61
C ALA A 37 -2.85 0.12 -7.09
N ALA A 38 -2.12 1.16 -7.51
CA ALA A 38 -1.59 1.25 -8.86
C ALA A 38 -0.59 0.12 -9.17
N GLY A 39 0.14 -0.36 -8.16
CA GLY A 39 1.00 -1.54 -8.26
C GLY A 39 0.22 -2.82 -8.53
N PHE A 40 -0.81 -3.08 -7.73
CA PHE A 40 -1.70 -4.22 -7.91
C PHE A 40 -2.36 -4.21 -9.30
N GLU A 41 -2.84 -3.07 -9.75
CA GLU A 41 -3.40 -2.87 -11.09
C GLU A 41 -2.40 -3.19 -12.22
N ARG A 42 -1.10 -2.88 -12.03
CA ARG A 42 -0.06 -3.26 -13.00
C ARG A 42 0.17 -4.76 -13.02
N LEU A 43 0.15 -5.42 -11.87
CA LEU A 43 0.31 -6.87 -11.74
C LEU A 43 -0.85 -7.62 -12.41
N LEU A 44 -2.09 -7.13 -12.24
CA LEU A 44 -3.26 -7.66 -12.95
C LEU A 44 -3.10 -7.57 -14.47
N ARG A 45 -2.64 -6.42 -14.98
CA ARG A 45 -2.39 -6.23 -16.42
C ARG A 45 -1.24 -7.08 -16.96
N ALA A 46 -0.27 -7.39 -16.13
CA ALA A 46 0.89 -8.20 -16.49
C ALA A 46 0.62 -9.70 -16.39
N ASP A 47 -0.53 -10.11 -15.84
CA ASP A 47 -0.85 -11.51 -15.51
C ASP A 47 0.26 -12.15 -14.65
N ASP A 48 0.68 -11.43 -13.60
CA ASP A 48 1.77 -11.83 -12.69
C ASP A 48 1.21 -12.41 -11.38
N PRO A 49 0.92 -13.73 -11.31
CA PRO A 49 0.30 -14.32 -10.13
C PRO A 49 1.20 -14.28 -8.90
N ASN A 50 2.53 -14.30 -9.07
CA ASN A 50 3.46 -14.24 -7.96
C ASN A 50 3.42 -12.83 -7.32
N GLY A 51 3.57 -11.79 -8.13
CA GLY A 51 3.48 -10.42 -7.63
C GLY A 51 2.10 -10.09 -7.06
N LEU A 52 1.02 -10.62 -7.64
CA LEU A 52 -0.33 -10.49 -7.08
C LEU A 52 -0.40 -11.09 -5.67
N CYS A 53 0.11 -12.31 -5.47
CA CYS A 53 0.15 -12.97 -4.16
C CYS A 53 1.00 -12.23 -3.12
N GLU A 54 2.09 -11.58 -3.52
CA GLU A 54 2.89 -10.75 -2.63
C GLU A 54 2.19 -9.44 -2.24
N ALA A 55 1.34 -8.92 -3.13
CA ALA A 55 0.56 -7.71 -2.90
C ALA A 55 -0.67 -7.95 -2.00
N LEU A 56 -1.10 -9.20 -1.83
CA LEU A 56 -2.18 -9.56 -0.92
C LEU A 56 -1.77 -9.44 0.55
N ALA A 57 -2.75 -9.11 1.37
CA ALA A 57 -2.61 -9.23 2.82
C ALA A 57 -2.38 -10.70 3.19
N PRO A 58 -1.56 -11.00 4.22
CA PRO A 58 -1.25 -12.38 4.60
C PRO A 58 -2.49 -13.24 4.83
N GLU A 59 -3.52 -12.70 5.50
CA GLU A 59 -4.78 -13.39 5.77
C GLU A 59 -5.58 -13.66 4.49
N THR A 60 -5.73 -12.66 3.62
CA THR A 60 -6.36 -12.82 2.29
C THR A 60 -5.66 -13.86 1.44
N ARG A 61 -4.32 -13.93 1.49
CA ARG A 61 -3.55 -14.95 0.79
C ARG A 61 -3.84 -16.34 1.36
N SER A 62 -3.79 -16.50 2.68
CA SER A 62 -4.06 -17.79 3.33
C SER A 62 -5.47 -18.30 3.03
N GLU A 63 -6.50 -17.45 3.15
CA GLU A 63 -7.88 -17.84 2.86
C GLU A 63 -8.09 -18.24 1.39
N LEU A 64 -7.40 -17.56 0.47
CA LEU A 64 -7.43 -17.90 -0.94
C LEU A 64 -6.84 -19.30 -1.19
N GLU A 65 -5.74 -19.64 -0.52
CA GLU A 65 -5.11 -20.96 -0.59
C GLU A 65 -5.99 -22.06 0.01
N GLU A 66 -6.62 -21.78 1.15
CA GLU A 66 -7.51 -22.70 1.86
C GLU A 66 -8.80 -22.98 1.08
N SER A 67 -9.39 -21.96 0.45
CA SER A 67 -10.68 -22.09 -0.25
C SER A 67 -10.62 -23.03 -1.46
N GLU A 68 -9.45 -23.15 -2.10
CA GLU A 68 -9.27 -23.86 -3.36
C GLU A 68 -8.23 -25.00 -3.24
N GLU A 69 -7.76 -25.27 -2.01
CA GLU A 69 -6.78 -26.31 -1.66
C GLU A 69 -5.53 -26.30 -2.57
N ALA A 70 -5.06 -25.11 -2.92
CA ALA A 70 -3.99 -24.88 -3.90
C ALA A 70 -3.10 -23.69 -3.50
N SER A 71 -1.92 -23.57 -4.14
CA SER A 71 -1.03 -22.43 -3.88
C SER A 71 -1.65 -21.12 -4.33
N CYS A 72 -1.28 -20.01 -3.69
CA CYS A 72 -1.85 -18.70 -4.03
C CYS A 72 -1.72 -18.39 -5.52
N GLU A 73 -0.57 -18.67 -6.15
CA GLU A 73 -0.35 -18.33 -7.55
C GLU A 73 -1.31 -19.07 -8.48
N ARG A 74 -1.64 -20.32 -8.14
CA ARG A 74 -2.60 -21.11 -8.91
C ARG A 74 -4.02 -20.59 -8.70
N THR A 75 -4.37 -20.29 -7.45
CA THR A 75 -5.71 -19.86 -7.12
C THR A 75 -5.99 -18.44 -7.61
N ILE A 76 -5.06 -17.51 -7.44
CA ILE A 76 -5.25 -16.12 -7.87
C ILE A 76 -5.38 -16.00 -9.39
N ALA A 77 -4.71 -16.88 -10.15
CA ALA A 77 -4.85 -16.94 -11.60
C ALA A 77 -6.24 -17.44 -12.04
N SER A 78 -6.94 -18.20 -11.19
CA SER A 78 -8.33 -18.60 -11.46
C SER A 78 -9.34 -17.52 -11.03
N GLN A 79 -8.95 -16.62 -10.13
CA GLN A 79 -9.76 -15.46 -9.75
C GLN A 79 -9.89 -14.51 -10.93
N LYS A 80 -11.12 -14.27 -11.38
CA LYS A 80 -11.42 -13.33 -12.46
C LYS A 80 -11.46 -11.90 -11.93
N ILE A 81 -10.36 -11.44 -11.33
CA ILE A 81 -10.23 -10.09 -10.78
C ILE A 81 -10.17 -9.10 -11.96
N PRO A 82 -11.12 -8.15 -12.07
CA PRO A 82 -11.11 -7.18 -13.15
C PRO A 82 -9.97 -6.17 -12.96
N VAL A 83 -9.41 -5.68 -14.06
CA VAL A 83 -8.54 -4.50 -14.04
C VAL A 83 -9.42 -3.27 -13.80
N GLY A 84 -9.26 -2.61 -12.66
CA GLY A 84 -10.13 -1.53 -12.23
C GLY A 84 -9.84 -0.18 -12.86
N GLY A 85 -8.61 0.05 -13.33
CA GLY A 85 -8.20 1.28 -14.02
C GLY A 85 -7.50 2.29 -13.11
N THR A 86 -7.80 3.57 -13.32
CA THR A 86 -7.15 4.71 -12.65
C THR A 86 -7.86 5.04 -11.34
N THR A 87 -7.11 5.50 -10.34
CA THR A 87 -7.67 5.95 -9.06
C THR A 87 -8.46 7.25 -9.21
N HIS A 88 -9.71 7.22 -8.74
CA HIS A 88 -10.56 8.40 -8.62
C HIS A 88 -10.63 8.95 -7.21
N ARG A 89 -10.56 8.07 -6.20
CA ARG A 89 -10.71 8.46 -4.81
C ARG A 89 -9.94 7.52 -3.89
N VAL A 90 -9.31 8.13 -2.89
CA VAL A 90 -8.67 7.43 -1.78
C VAL A 90 -9.32 7.92 -0.48
N ASP A 91 -9.95 6.99 0.23
CA ASP A 91 -10.52 7.23 1.55
C ASP A 91 -9.69 6.47 2.60
N LEU A 92 -9.12 7.19 3.57
CA LEU A 92 -8.32 6.60 4.64
C LEU A 92 -9.12 6.47 5.94
N TYR A 93 -9.02 5.31 6.56
CA TYR A 93 -9.61 4.98 7.85
C TYR A 93 -8.52 4.39 8.75
N GLY A 94 -7.71 5.26 9.35
CA GLY A 94 -6.58 4.85 10.19
C GLY A 94 -5.51 4.09 9.40
N ARG A 95 -5.49 2.76 9.56
CA ARG A 95 -4.60 1.83 8.84
C ARG A 95 -5.28 1.10 7.68
N GLN A 96 -6.50 1.50 7.34
CA GLN A 96 -7.25 0.95 6.22
C GLN A 96 -7.43 2.02 5.15
N ALA A 97 -7.54 1.60 3.90
CA ALA A 97 -7.80 2.46 2.76
C ALA A 97 -8.84 1.83 1.85
N ARG A 98 -9.75 2.66 1.33
CA ARG A 98 -10.61 2.32 0.21
C ARG A 98 -10.16 3.12 -1.01
N ILE A 99 -9.89 2.40 -2.10
CA ILE A 99 -9.45 2.97 -3.37
C ILE A 99 -10.55 2.75 -4.39
N VAL A 100 -11.20 3.82 -4.82
CA VAL A 100 -12.22 3.77 -5.87
C VAL A 100 -11.51 4.01 -7.20
N LEU A 101 -11.54 3.00 -8.07
CA LEU A 101 -11.00 3.02 -9.43
C LEU A 101 -12.12 3.32 -10.44
N ASP A 102 -11.80 3.34 -11.74
CA ASP A 102 -12.79 3.57 -12.81
C ASP A 102 -13.95 2.55 -12.77
N THR A 103 -13.61 1.27 -12.58
CA THR A 103 -14.58 0.16 -12.65
C THR A 103 -14.50 -0.83 -11.48
N ASP A 104 -13.62 -0.57 -10.51
CA ASP A 104 -13.42 -1.42 -9.33
C ASP A 104 -13.29 -0.59 -8.04
N THR A 105 -13.39 -1.25 -6.90
CA THR A 105 -12.97 -0.73 -5.61
C THR A 105 -12.01 -1.72 -4.95
N LEU A 106 -10.84 -1.23 -4.54
CA LEU A 106 -9.89 -2.00 -3.73
C LEU A 106 -10.01 -1.60 -2.27
N PHE A 107 -9.88 -2.59 -1.38
CA PHE A 107 -9.68 -2.36 0.04
C PHE A 107 -8.27 -2.79 0.42
N LEU A 108 -7.56 -1.90 1.12
CA LEU A 108 -6.19 -2.14 1.54
C LEU A 108 -6.04 -1.94 3.05
N SER A 109 -5.09 -2.66 3.63
CA SER A 109 -4.65 -2.50 5.01
C SER A 109 -3.15 -2.27 5.06
N LEU A 110 -2.70 -1.41 5.98
CA LEU A 110 -1.29 -1.10 6.19
C LEU A 110 -0.66 -2.15 7.11
N PHE A 111 0.32 -2.90 6.60
CA PHE A 111 1.17 -3.86 7.31
C PHE A 111 2.58 -3.30 7.56
N PRO A 112 3.42 -3.96 8.36
CA PRO A 112 4.81 -3.51 8.58
C PRO A 112 5.64 -3.37 7.30
N ASP A 113 5.33 -4.16 6.27
CA ASP A 113 5.98 -4.14 4.95
C ASP A 113 5.25 -3.29 3.90
N GLY A 114 4.20 -2.54 4.31
CA GLY A 114 3.49 -1.59 3.47
C GLY A 114 1.99 -1.89 3.30
N TRP A 115 1.36 -1.19 2.37
CA TRP A 115 -0.05 -1.38 2.07
C TRP A 115 -0.27 -2.68 1.28
N LYS A 116 -1.24 -3.49 1.71
CA LYS A 116 -1.59 -4.77 1.09
C LYS A 116 -3.07 -4.83 0.77
N VAL A 117 -3.42 -5.49 -0.32
CA VAL A 117 -4.81 -5.66 -0.76
C VAL A 117 -5.50 -6.71 0.10
N VAL A 118 -6.59 -6.33 0.75
CA VAL A 118 -7.45 -7.26 1.50
C VAL A 118 -8.68 -7.70 0.70
N ALA A 119 -9.13 -6.88 -0.27
CA ALA A 119 -10.20 -7.25 -1.18
C ALA A 119 -10.11 -6.48 -2.51
N ALA A 120 -10.53 -7.13 -3.61
CA ALA A 120 -10.49 -6.61 -4.98
C ALA A 120 -11.66 -7.12 -5.82
N GLY A 121 -11.96 -6.45 -6.95
CA GLY A 121 -13.15 -6.76 -7.75
C GLY A 121 -14.44 -6.42 -6.99
N CYS A 122 -14.43 -5.38 -6.17
CA CYS A 122 -15.52 -5.02 -5.27
C CYS A 122 -16.49 -4.03 -5.91
N THR A 123 -17.75 -4.44 -6.02
CA THR A 123 -18.87 -3.58 -6.45
C THR A 123 -19.71 -3.14 -5.25
N PRO A 124 -20.10 -1.84 -5.17
CA PRO A 124 -20.91 -1.33 -4.09
C PRO A 124 -22.32 -1.90 -4.14
N ARG A 125 -22.89 -2.22 -2.97
CA ARG A 125 -24.29 -2.63 -2.82
C ARG A 125 -25.01 -1.71 -1.83
N PRO A 126 -26.14 -1.07 -2.19
CA PRO A 126 -26.87 -0.18 -1.29
C PRO A 126 -27.25 -0.88 0.02
N GLY A 127 -26.82 -0.32 1.16
CA GLY A 127 -27.13 -0.85 2.49
C GLY A 127 -26.54 -2.21 2.82
N ARG A 128 -25.59 -2.73 2.03
CA ARG A 128 -24.95 -4.04 2.22
C ARG A 128 -23.43 -3.92 2.08
N PRO A 129 -22.65 -4.88 2.61
CA PRO A 129 -21.23 -4.97 2.31
C PRO A 129 -21.01 -5.03 0.80
N TYR A 130 -19.84 -4.59 0.33
CA TYR A 130 -19.45 -4.74 -1.08
C TYR A 130 -19.52 -6.21 -1.50
N GLN A 131 -19.76 -6.45 -2.79
CA GLN A 131 -19.57 -7.77 -3.38
C GLN A 131 -18.21 -7.79 -4.05
N CYS A 132 -17.27 -8.58 -3.53
CA CYS A 132 -15.92 -8.70 -4.06
C CYS A 132 -15.73 -10.02 -4.80
N THR A 133 -14.82 -10.03 -5.78
CA THR A 133 -14.31 -11.26 -6.40
C THR A 133 -13.30 -11.92 -5.48
N LEU A 134 -12.38 -11.12 -4.94
CA LEU A 134 -11.38 -11.53 -3.97
C LEU A 134 -11.62 -10.79 -2.66
N GLN A 135 -11.62 -11.51 -1.54
CA GLN A 135 -11.68 -10.93 -0.21
C GLN A 135 -10.97 -11.84 0.79
N GLY A 136 -10.35 -11.24 1.80
CA GLY A 136 -9.93 -11.92 3.02
C GLY A 136 -10.56 -11.29 4.25
N GLY A 137 -10.93 -12.12 5.22
CA GLY A 137 -11.55 -11.71 6.49
C GLY A 137 -12.97 -12.24 6.71
#